data_AF-A0A0Q7KJX3-F1
#
_entry.id   AF-A0A0Q7KJX3-F1
#
_cell.length_a   1.000
_cell.length_b   1.000
_cell.length_c   1.000
_cell.angle_alpha   90.00
_cell.angle_beta   90.00
_cell.angle_gamma   90.00
#
_symmetry.space_group_name_H-M   'P 1'
#
loop_
_entity.id
_entity.type
_entity.pdbx_description
1 polymer ?
#
loop_
_entity_poly.entity_id
_entity_poly.type
_entity_poly.pdbx_seq_one_letter_code
_entity_poly.pdbx_strand_id
1 'polypeptide(L)'
;MTQTAQGGRRRLDASVPPEYDVPTRQPRIESARTVRLIMVGVFGLWVVGVAGALTSVVAVGAPSWLQRPSAALLMVVFAVGLTHRGGGHMRIWLPITAALGVAAVVVETNVLLASAAALTAILSAVWAVLVTRPADSLVAVLREFGLTIVVALSGTVAVAAWNAPVNYQRFNLMVIAIALGLAITLVWNLGAGLHGLGKQNLAILAGAAVLLLLLLAYSSFVRSHGSDILVDTFSDLVGWMRRTFEGVPRPVEVFIGFPALIVGVSLRSKRRDGWWVLVFAVIGTAVLSTSLVTPGAFPTYIALSTLYSAVLGLGVGLLARHYAMRQGSARAARAIEEVVRVEPPRFAPLK
;
A
#
# COMPACT_ATOMS: atom_id res chain seq x y z
N MET A 1 10.43 -29.66 -60.77
CA MET A 1 11.01 -29.31 -59.46
C MET A 1 10.30 -28.07 -58.95
N THR A 2 9.32 -28.24 -58.08
CA THR A 2 8.44 -27.18 -57.56
C THR A 2 9.03 -26.70 -56.24
N GLN A 3 9.45 -25.43 -56.17
CA GLN A 3 9.95 -24.83 -54.94
C GLN A 3 8.78 -24.59 -53.99
N THR A 4 8.75 -25.32 -52.88
CA THR A 4 7.88 -25.05 -51.73
C THR A 4 8.31 -23.74 -51.08
N ALA A 5 7.43 -22.73 -51.13
CA ALA A 5 7.59 -21.49 -50.38
C ALA A 5 7.66 -21.82 -48.88
N GLN A 6 8.76 -21.41 -48.23
CA GLN A 6 8.91 -21.47 -46.79
C GLN A 6 7.77 -20.68 -46.13
N GLY A 7 6.94 -21.38 -45.36
CA GLY A 7 5.89 -20.77 -44.56
C GLY A 7 6.48 -19.72 -43.64
N GLY A 8 6.19 -18.45 -43.92
CA GLY A 8 6.54 -17.34 -43.05
C GLY A 8 6.01 -17.61 -41.65
N ARG A 9 6.89 -17.47 -40.64
CA ARG A 9 6.52 -17.47 -39.23
C ARG A 9 5.30 -16.58 -39.06
N ARG A 10 4.16 -17.19 -38.66
CA ARG A 10 2.94 -16.51 -38.24
C ARG A 10 3.31 -15.25 -37.46
N ARG A 11 3.04 -14.08 -38.03
CA ARG A 11 2.94 -12.84 -37.28
C ARG A 11 1.87 -13.10 -36.22
N LEU A 12 2.27 -13.30 -34.98
CA LEU A 12 1.34 -13.20 -33.86
C LEU A 12 0.87 -11.76 -33.87
N ASP A 13 -0.43 -11.55 -34.10
CA ASP A 13 -1.09 -10.26 -33.98
C ASP A 13 -0.82 -9.71 -32.58
N ALA A 14 0.24 -8.90 -32.47
CA ALA A 14 0.64 -8.21 -31.25
C ALA A 14 -0.26 -7.01 -30.93
N SER A 15 -1.34 -6.83 -31.70
CA SER A 15 -2.36 -5.80 -31.48
C SER A 15 -3.32 -6.12 -30.34
N VAL A 16 -3.34 -7.37 -29.86
CA VAL A 16 -4.17 -7.78 -28.73
C VAL A 16 -3.31 -7.76 -27.47
N PRO A 17 -3.55 -6.83 -26.53
CA PRO A 17 -2.91 -6.87 -25.22
C PRO A 17 -3.09 -8.24 -24.59
N PRO A 18 -2.09 -8.79 -23.88
CA PRO A 18 -2.28 -10.00 -23.11
C PRO A 18 -3.42 -9.74 -22.11
N GLU A 19 -4.59 -10.24 -22.46
CA GLU A 19 -5.83 -10.05 -21.72
C GLU A 19 -5.61 -10.69 -20.35
N TYR A 20 -6.00 -9.99 -19.28
CA TYR A 20 -6.21 -10.70 -18.03
C TYR A 20 -7.20 -11.81 -18.32
N ASP A 21 -7.00 -13.03 -17.83
CA ASP A 21 -8.10 -14.00 -17.81
C ASP A 21 -9.31 -13.27 -17.25
N VAL A 22 -10.28 -13.00 -18.12
CA VAL A 22 -11.52 -12.33 -17.74
C VAL A 22 -12.06 -13.14 -16.57
N PRO A 23 -12.44 -12.49 -15.45
CA PRO A 23 -12.92 -13.22 -14.28
C PRO A 23 -13.89 -14.31 -14.70
N THR A 24 -13.48 -15.57 -14.58
CA THR A 24 -14.34 -16.72 -14.94
C THR A 24 -15.56 -16.76 -14.03
N ARG A 25 -15.53 -16.02 -12.92
CA ARG A 25 -16.71 -15.62 -12.17
C ARG A 25 -17.24 -14.31 -12.74
N GLN A 26 -18.32 -14.42 -13.51
CA GLN A 26 -19.18 -13.28 -13.83
C GLN A 26 -19.44 -12.44 -12.57
N PRO A 27 -19.56 -11.10 -12.70
CA PRO A 27 -19.93 -10.27 -11.57
C PRO A 27 -21.21 -10.82 -10.95
N ARG A 28 -21.20 -11.13 -9.64
CA ARG A 28 -22.40 -11.60 -8.91
C ARG A 28 -23.59 -10.64 -9.00
N ILE A 29 -23.35 -9.42 -9.50
CA ILE A 29 -24.33 -8.37 -9.69
C ILE A 29 -24.35 -8.03 -11.18
N GLU A 30 -25.41 -8.44 -11.86
CA GLU A 30 -25.56 -8.28 -13.32
C GLU A 30 -25.80 -6.83 -13.75
N SER A 31 -26.35 -5.99 -12.84
CA SER A 31 -26.67 -4.60 -13.12
C SER A 31 -25.50 -3.64 -12.89
N ALA A 32 -25.03 -2.99 -13.96
CA ALA A 32 -24.01 -1.95 -13.91
C ALA A 32 -24.41 -0.74 -13.04
N ARG A 33 -25.71 -0.42 -12.95
CA ARG A 33 -26.22 0.67 -12.09
C ARG A 33 -26.07 0.32 -10.62
N THR A 34 -26.40 -0.91 -10.24
CA THR A 34 -26.27 -1.40 -8.86
C THR A 34 -24.82 -1.42 -8.42
N VAL A 35 -23.91 -1.86 -9.30
CA VAL A 35 -22.47 -1.80 -9.05
C VAL A 35 -22.00 -0.36 -8.80
N ARG A 36 -22.43 0.60 -9.64
CA ARG A 36 -22.07 2.01 -9.47
C ARG A 36 -22.62 2.58 -8.14
N LEU A 37 -23.87 2.28 -7.79
CA LEU A 37 -24.46 2.72 -6.53
C LEU A 37 -23.71 2.18 -5.32
N ILE A 38 -23.33 0.90 -5.34
CA ILE A 38 -22.52 0.30 -4.27
C ILE A 38 -21.16 0.98 -4.17
N MET A 39 -20.50 1.25 -5.30
CA MET A 39 -19.20 1.95 -5.30
C MET A 39 -19.32 3.37 -4.73
N VAL A 40 -20.35 4.12 -5.14
CA VAL A 40 -20.64 5.45 -4.60
C VAL A 40 -20.95 5.38 -3.11
N GLY A 41 -21.71 4.39 -2.68
CA GLY A 41 -22.02 4.15 -1.26
C GLY A 41 -20.76 3.87 -0.44
N VAL A 42 -19.89 2.95 -0.90
CA VAL A 42 -18.62 2.63 -0.21
C VAL A 42 -17.70 3.85 -0.17
N PHE A 43 -17.63 4.63 -1.26
CA PHE A 43 -16.87 5.88 -1.28
C PHE A 43 -17.45 6.93 -0.31
N GLY A 44 -18.78 7.07 -0.27
CA GLY A 44 -19.45 7.95 0.69
C GLY A 44 -19.18 7.54 2.13
N LEU A 45 -19.27 6.24 2.44
CA LEU A 45 -18.95 5.68 3.76
C LEU A 45 -17.48 5.89 4.12
N TRP A 46 -16.56 5.80 3.15
CA TRP A 46 -15.16 6.14 3.35
C TRP A 46 -15.02 7.61 3.75
N VAL A 47 -15.60 8.54 2.98
CA VAL A 47 -15.53 9.99 3.28
C VAL A 47 -16.12 10.32 4.65
N VAL A 48 -17.30 9.78 4.96
CA VAL A 48 -17.96 9.98 6.26
C VAL A 48 -17.13 9.41 7.41
N GLY A 49 -16.60 8.20 7.24
CA GLY A 49 -15.72 7.57 8.22
C GLY A 49 -14.43 8.37 8.46
N VAL A 50 -13.82 8.91 7.40
CA VAL A 50 -12.64 9.78 7.50
C VAL A 50 -12.98 11.06 8.24
N ALA A 51 -14.06 11.74 7.86
CA ALA A 51 -14.46 12.99 8.50
C ALA A 51 -14.75 12.78 10.00
N GLY A 52 -15.46 11.71 10.36
CA GLY A 52 -15.76 11.37 11.75
C GLY A 52 -14.50 10.99 12.54
N ALA A 53 -13.62 10.18 11.98
CA ALA A 53 -12.36 9.80 12.64
C ALA A 53 -11.40 11.00 12.77
N LEU A 54 -11.41 11.95 11.82
CA LEU A 54 -10.56 13.13 11.85
C LEU A 54 -10.82 14.03 13.06
N THR A 55 -12.03 13.95 13.63
CA THR A 55 -12.37 14.65 14.87
C THR A 55 -11.59 14.16 16.10
N SER A 56 -10.92 13.00 16.04
CA SER A 56 -10.01 12.54 17.10
C SER A 56 -8.63 13.21 17.02
N VAL A 57 -8.29 13.82 15.89
CA VAL A 57 -6.99 14.44 15.62
C VAL A 57 -7.11 15.96 15.62
N VAL A 58 -8.19 16.50 15.06
CA VAL A 58 -8.47 17.94 14.99
C VAL A 58 -9.53 18.30 16.02
N ALA A 59 -9.23 19.28 16.87
CA ALA A 59 -10.15 19.77 17.88
C ALA A 59 -11.28 20.62 17.26
N VAL A 60 -12.36 19.95 16.82
CA VAL A 60 -13.55 20.59 16.22
C VAL A 60 -14.76 20.58 17.18
N GLY A 61 -14.57 20.15 18.43
CA GLY A 61 -15.66 20.09 19.43
C GLY A 61 -16.71 19.00 19.14
N ALA A 62 -16.40 18.02 18.30
CA ALA A 62 -17.30 16.93 17.99
C ALA A 62 -17.49 15.99 19.19
N PRO A 63 -18.65 15.31 19.32
CA PRO A 63 -18.89 14.35 20.37
C PRO A 63 -17.88 13.18 20.34
N SER A 64 -17.33 12.82 21.50
CA SER A 64 -16.33 11.74 21.61
C SER A 64 -16.86 10.37 21.16
N TRP A 65 -18.17 10.12 21.31
CA TRP A 65 -18.81 8.88 20.88
C TRP A 65 -18.76 8.67 19.36
N LEU A 66 -18.45 9.69 18.55
CA LEU A 66 -18.36 9.59 17.10
C LEU A 66 -17.07 8.91 16.61
N GLN A 67 -15.98 9.03 17.38
CA GLN A 67 -14.62 8.69 16.91
C GLN A 67 -14.47 7.18 16.64
N ARG A 68 -14.76 6.34 17.64
CA ARG A 68 -14.62 4.87 17.53
C ARG A 68 -15.58 4.24 16.50
N PRO A 69 -16.88 4.61 16.42
CA PRO A 69 -17.75 4.14 15.35
C PRO A 69 -17.26 4.53 13.94
N SER A 70 -16.69 5.72 13.80
CA SER A 70 -16.11 6.17 12.51
C SER A 70 -14.88 5.34 12.12
N ALA A 71 -14.03 4.99 13.11
CA ALA A 71 -12.91 4.08 12.91
C ALA A 71 -13.38 2.65 12.54
N ALA A 72 -14.43 2.14 13.19
CA ALA A 72 -15.07 0.87 12.86
C ALA A 72 -15.62 0.85 11.43
N LEU A 73 -16.26 1.95 11.00
CA LEU A 73 -16.75 2.11 9.65
C LEU A 73 -15.60 2.05 8.63
N LEU A 74 -14.50 2.77 8.87
CA LEU A 74 -13.32 2.73 7.99
C LEU A 74 -12.70 1.33 7.93
N MET A 75 -12.59 0.64 9.07
CA MET A 75 -12.11 -0.74 9.12
C MET A 75 -12.95 -1.65 8.21
N VAL A 76 -14.29 -1.52 8.25
CA VAL A 76 -15.20 -2.25 7.37
C VAL A 76 -15.01 -1.85 5.90
N VAL A 77 -14.91 -0.56 5.60
CA VAL A 77 -14.68 -0.05 4.24
C VAL A 77 -13.38 -0.62 3.65
N PHE A 78 -12.29 -0.64 4.41
CA PHE A 78 -11.02 -1.22 3.95
C PHE A 78 -11.13 -2.73 3.76
N ALA A 79 -11.80 -3.46 4.65
CA ALA A 79 -12.05 -4.89 4.48
C ALA A 79 -12.87 -5.19 3.21
N VAL A 80 -13.92 -4.40 2.96
CA VAL A 80 -14.75 -4.50 1.75
C VAL A 80 -13.92 -4.21 0.51
N GLY A 81 -13.20 -3.09 0.47
CA GLY A 81 -12.35 -2.72 -0.66
C GLY A 81 -11.32 -3.81 -0.98
N LEU A 82 -10.62 -4.29 0.04
CA LEU A 82 -9.61 -5.32 -0.09
C LEU A 82 -10.18 -6.65 -0.57
N THR A 83 -11.27 -7.11 0.06
CA THR A 83 -11.93 -8.37 -0.29
C THR A 83 -12.49 -8.33 -1.70
N HIS A 84 -13.08 -7.20 -2.10
CA HIS A 84 -13.60 -7.02 -3.45
C HIS A 84 -12.48 -7.03 -4.49
N ARG A 85 -11.42 -6.26 -4.27
CA ARG A 85 -10.30 -6.15 -5.20
C ARG A 85 -9.50 -7.44 -5.32
N GLY A 86 -9.34 -8.17 -4.22
CA GLY A 86 -8.66 -9.47 -4.19
C GLY A 86 -9.50 -10.66 -4.66
N GLY A 87 -10.80 -10.47 -4.97
CA GLY A 87 -11.69 -11.56 -5.39
C GLY A 87 -12.09 -12.52 -4.25
N GLY A 88 -12.09 -12.06 -3.00
CA GLY A 88 -12.39 -12.85 -1.81
C GLY A 88 -13.88 -13.00 -1.47
N HIS A 89 -14.18 -13.74 -0.40
CA HIS A 89 -15.54 -14.02 0.04
C HIS A 89 -16.09 -12.91 0.96
N MET A 90 -16.78 -11.92 0.38
CA MET A 90 -17.38 -10.81 1.14
C MET A 90 -18.31 -11.28 2.27
N ARG A 91 -19.04 -12.38 2.07
CA ARG A 91 -19.95 -12.97 3.06
C ARG A 91 -19.27 -13.44 4.34
N ILE A 92 -17.94 -13.64 4.32
CA ILE A 92 -17.17 -14.09 5.47
C ILE A 92 -16.45 -12.90 6.09
N TRP A 93 -15.71 -12.14 5.28
CA TRP A 93 -14.86 -11.05 5.78
C TRP A 93 -15.66 -9.86 6.30
N LEU A 94 -16.75 -9.47 5.63
CA LEU A 94 -17.59 -8.36 6.07
C LEU A 94 -18.18 -8.58 7.48
N PRO A 95 -18.90 -9.69 7.78
CA PRO A 95 -19.47 -9.88 9.10
C PRO A 95 -18.41 -10.06 10.19
N ILE A 96 -17.28 -10.72 9.90
CA ILE A 96 -16.20 -10.88 10.90
C ILE A 96 -15.60 -9.51 11.25
N THR A 97 -15.28 -8.68 10.26
CA THR A 97 -14.75 -7.33 10.50
C THR A 97 -15.77 -6.44 11.19
N ALA A 98 -17.05 -6.50 10.78
CA ALA A 98 -18.12 -5.74 11.42
C ALA A 98 -18.33 -6.18 12.88
N ALA A 99 -18.34 -7.48 13.15
CA ALA A 99 -18.47 -8.02 14.50
C ALA A 99 -17.32 -7.57 15.41
N LEU A 100 -16.08 -7.60 14.91
CA LEU A 100 -14.93 -7.08 15.66
C LEU A 100 -15.06 -5.58 15.93
N GLY A 101 -15.48 -4.79 14.93
CA GLY A 101 -15.65 -3.35 15.06
C GLY A 101 -16.73 -2.98 16.09
N VAL A 102 -17.88 -3.64 16.02
CA VAL A 102 -18.97 -3.47 17.00
C VAL A 102 -18.53 -3.90 18.39
N ALA A 103 -17.87 -5.07 18.52
CA ALA A 103 -17.36 -5.54 19.79
C ALA A 103 -16.36 -4.55 20.40
N ALA A 104 -15.43 -4.01 19.62
CA ALA A 104 -14.46 -3.03 20.08
C ALA A 104 -15.11 -1.72 20.54
N VAL A 105 -16.15 -1.25 19.82
CA VAL A 105 -16.91 -0.03 20.17
C VAL A 105 -17.75 -0.22 21.43
N VAL A 106 -18.36 -1.39 21.63
CA VAL A 106 -19.31 -1.63 22.74
C VAL A 106 -18.60 -2.08 24.01
N VAL A 107 -17.62 -2.97 23.88
CA VAL A 107 -16.96 -3.62 25.04
C VAL A 107 -15.75 -2.82 25.52
N GLU A 108 -15.09 -2.09 24.61
CA GLU A 108 -14.00 -1.14 24.91
C GLU A 108 -12.81 -1.72 25.70
N THR A 109 -12.61 -3.04 25.71
CA THR A 109 -11.44 -3.63 26.36
C THR A 109 -10.17 -3.27 25.58
N ASN A 110 -9.07 -3.06 26.31
CA ASN A 110 -7.76 -2.72 25.72
C ASN A 110 -7.34 -3.68 24.60
N VAL A 111 -7.63 -4.98 24.76
CA VAL A 111 -7.33 -6.00 23.75
C VAL A 111 -8.16 -5.78 22.49
N LEU A 112 -9.47 -5.57 22.60
CA LEU A 112 -10.34 -5.35 21.44
C LEU A 112 -10.00 -4.05 20.70
N LEU A 113 -9.73 -2.97 21.43
CA LEU A 113 -9.31 -1.70 20.85
C LEU A 113 -7.96 -1.84 20.11
N ALA A 114 -6.98 -2.52 20.73
CA ALA A 114 -5.69 -2.79 20.10
C ALA A 114 -5.82 -3.68 18.86
N SER A 115 -6.64 -4.74 18.92
CA SER A 115 -6.90 -5.61 17.77
C SER A 115 -7.62 -4.88 16.64
N ALA A 116 -8.62 -4.05 16.94
CA ALA A 116 -9.33 -3.25 15.94
C ALA A 116 -8.42 -2.20 15.30
N ALA A 117 -7.60 -1.50 16.10
CA ALA A 117 -6.60 -0.57 15.60
C ALA A 117 -5.56 -1.27 14.71
N ALA A 118 -5.04 -2.43 15.13
CA ALA A 118 -4.09 -3.22 14.34
C ALA A 118 -4.71 -3.67 13.01
N LEU A 119 -5.93 -4.23 13.04
CA LEU A 119 -6.62 -4.68 11.84
C LEU A 119 -6.91 -3.50 10.90
N THR A 120 -7.33 -2.35 11.44
CA THR A 120 -7.55 -1.13 10.64
C THR A 120 -6.26 -0.69 9.93
N ALA A 121 -5.13 -0.66 10.64
CA ALA A 121 -3.83 -0.29 10.07
C ALA A 121 -3.35 -1.29 9.00
N ILE A 122 -3.54 -2.59 9.24
CA ILE A 122 -3.18 -3.65 8.29
C ILE A 122 -4.02 -3.52 7.01
N LEU A 123 -5.33 -3.41 7.15
CA LEU A 123 -6.25 -3.31 6.02
C LEU A 123 -6.02 -2.02 5.22
N SER A 124 -5.84 -0.87 5.89
CA SER A 124 -5.57 0.40 5.22
C SER A 124 -4.25 0.38 4.45
N ALA A 125 -3.18 -0.15 5.05
CA ALA A 125 -1.87 -0.23 4.41
C ALA A 125 -1.92 -1.07 3.12
N VAL A 126 -2.50 -2.26 3.18
CA VAL A 126 -2.61 -3.13 2.00
C VAL A 126 -3.58 -2.55 0.97
N TRP A 127 -4.71 -1.99 1.41
CA TRP A 127 -5.69 -1.38 0.52
C TRP A 127 -5.14 -0.16 -0.23
N ALA A 128 -4.38 0.70 0.45
CA ALA A 128 -3.74 1.87 -0.14
C ALA A 128 -2.86 1.50 -1.35
N VAL A 129 -2.21 0.33 -1.31
CA VAL A 129 -1.41 -0.18 -2.43
C VAL A 129 -2.28 -0.85 -3.50
N LEU A 130 -3.23 -1.70 -3.12
CA LEU A 130 -4.03 -2.48 -4.08
C LEU A 130 -5.06 -1.66 -4.88
N VAL A 131 -5.45 -0.49 -4.37
CA VAL A 131 -6.35 0.44 -5.09
C VAL A 131 -5.66 1.12 -6.27
N THR A 132 -4.32 1.07 -6.34
CA THR A 132 -3.55 1.70 -7.42
C THR A 132 -3.79 1.01 -8.77
N ARG A 133 -3.60 1.78 -9.84
CA ARG A 133 -3.64 1.29 -11.23
C ARG A 133 -2.24 1.31 -11.85
N PRO A 134 -1.98 0.47 -12.87
CA PRO A 134 -0.76 0.60 -13.67
C PRO A 134 -0.71 2.00 -14.29
N ALA A 135 0.46 2.63 -14.28
CA ALA A 135 0.65 3.95 -14.88
C ALA A 135 1.98 4.02 -15.64
N ASP A 136 1.93 4.46 -16.88
CA ASP A 136 3.08 4.61 -17.77
C ASP A 136 3.65 6.05 -17.73
N SER A 137 2.77 7.05 -17.65
CA SER A 137 3.13 8.47 -17.62
C SER A 137 3.48 8.97 -16.22
N LEU A 138 4.36 9.98 -16.14
CA LEU A 138 4.75 10.61 -14.88
C LEU A 138 3.55 11.16 -14.11
N VAL A 139 2.63 11.83 -14.81
CA VAL A 139 1.43 12.41 -14.20
C VAL A 139 0.53 11.33 -13.60
N ALA A 140 0.32 10.21 -14.32
CA ALA A 140 -0.46 9.11 -13.79
C ALA A 140 0.21 8.48 -12.56
N VAL A 141 1.54 8.30 -12.58
CA VAL A 141 2.30 7.81 -11.41
C VAL A 141 2.16 8.74 -10.21
N LEU A 142 2.25 10.06 -10.41
CA LEU A 142 2.05 11.05 -9.33
C LEU A 142 0.62 11.01 -8.77
N ARG A 143 -0.39 10.79 -9.62
CA ARG A 143 -1.78 10.62 -9.17
C ARG A 143 -1.97 9.36 -8.33
N GLU A 144 -1.37 8.24 -8.75
CA GLU A 144 -1.41 6.99 -7.96
C GLU A 144 -0.67 7.13 -6.64
N PHE A 145 0.47 7.83 -6.64
CA PHE A 145 1.23 8.14 -5.43
C PHE A 145 0.41 8.98 -4.44
N GLY A 146 -0.17 10.09 -4.89
CA GLY A 146 -1.01 10.95 -4.06
C GLY A 146 -2.24 10.23 -3.52
N LEU A 147 -2.94 9.44 -4.36
CA LEU A 147 -4.07 8.64 -3.90
C LEU A 147 -3.68 7.64 -2.81
N THR A 148 -2.54 6.97 -2.99
CA THR A 148 -2.05 5.99 -2.00
C THR A 148 -1.78 6.65 -0.66
N ILE A 149 -1.17 7.85 -0.67
CA ILE A 149 -0.95 8.63 0.56
C ILE A 149 -2.27 9.00 1.21
N VAL A 150 -3.26 9.48 0.45
CA VAL A 150 -4.58 9.84 0.98
C VAL A 150 -5.27 8.63 1.64
N VAL A 151 -5.23 7.46 0.99
CA VAL A 151 -5.83 6.24 1.56
C VAL A 151 -5.06 5.77 2.81
N ALA A 152 -3.73 5.82 2.79
CA ALA A 152 -2.93 5.47 3.97
C ALA A 152 -3.20 6.44 5.15
N LEU A 153 -3.28 7.75 4.89
CA LEU A 153 -3.63 8.76 5.89
C LEU A 153 -5.03 8.56 6.46
N SER A 154 -5.99 8.12 5.64
CA SER A 154 -7.31 7.74 6.16
C SER A 154 -7.23 6.60 7.18
N GLY A 155 -6.31 5.64 6.97
CA GLY A 155 -5.97 4.61 7.94
C GLY A 155 -5.31 5.19 9.20
N THR A 156 -4.37 6.11 9.05
CA THR A 156 -3.70 6.80 10.17
C THR A 156 -4.71 7.45 11.12
N VAL A 157 -5.66 8.19 10.57
CA VAL A 157 -6.69 8.88 11.34
C VAL A 157 -7.66 7.87 11.99
N ALA A 158 -8.02 6.79 11.29
CA ALA A 158 -8.84 5.72 11.86
C ALA A 158 -8.15 5.02 13.05
N VAL A 159 -6.85 4.75 12.93
CA VAL A 159 -6.03 4.15 14.00
C VAL A 159 -5.96 5.08 15.21
N ALA A 160 -5.82 6.39 14.98
CA ALA A 160 -5.85 7.38 16.06
C ALA A 160 -7.21 7.39 16.78
N ALA A 161 -8.31 7.32 16.02
CA ALA A 161 -9.67 7.37 16.56
C ALA A 161 -10.05 6.15 17.43
N TRP A 162 -9.32 5.03 17.31
CA TRP A 162 -9.46 3.92 18.25
C TRP A 162 -8.93 4.23 19.65
N ASN A 163 -7.97 5.16 19.76
CA ASN A 163 -7.26 5.50 20.99
C ASN A 163 -6.79 4.26 21.78
N ALA A 164 -6.18 3.31 21.06
CA ALA A 164 -5.82 2.01 21.63
C ALA A 164 -4.54 2.12 22.48
N PRO A 165 -4.51 1.55 23.71
CA PRO A 165 -3.34 1.61 24.58
C PRO A 165 -2.31 0.56 24.15
N VAL A 166 -1.43 0.93 23.22
CA VAL A 166 -0.42 0.01 22.66
C VAL A 166 1.00 0.58 22.75
N ASN A 167 1.99 -0.31 22.88
CA ASN A 167 3.38 0.07 22.70
C ASN A 167 3.66 0.27 21.20
N TYR A 168 3.97 1.51 20.81
CA TYR A 168 4.19 1.90 19.41
C TYR A 168 5.14 0.96 18.65
N GLN A 169 6.29 0.64 19.23
CA GLN A 169 7.32 -0.14 18.54
C GLN A 169 6.83 -1.56 18.23
N ARG A 170 6.26 -2.26 19.22
CA ARG A 170 5.73 -3.62 19.03
C ARG A 170 4.53 -3.62 18.10
N PHE A 171 3.63 -2.65 18.26
CA PHE A 171 2.45 -2.49 17.43
C PHE A 171 2.81 -2.26 15.96
N ASN A 172 3.72 -1.33 15.68
CA ASN A 172 4.16 -1.02 14.32
C ASN A 172 4.84 -2.22 13.66
N LEU A 173 5.72 -2.93 14.37
CA LEU A 173 6.37 -4.13 13.85
C LEU A 173 5.37 -5.24 13.51
N MET A 174 4.37 -5.46 14.37
CA MET A 174 3.32 -6.45 14.15
C MET A 174 2.45 -6.09 12.94
N VAL A 175 2.04 -4.82 12.82
CA VAL A 175 1.27 -4.34 11.66
C VAL A 175 2.06 -4.51 10.37
N ILE A 176 3.33 -4.11 10.34
CA ILE A 176 4.19 -4.28 9.15
C ILE A 176 4.29 -5.76 8.78
N ALA A 177 4.59 -6.64 9.73
CA ALA A 177 4.77 -8.06 9.47
C ALA A 177 3.49 -8.71 8.90
N ILE A 178 2.33 -8.45 9.51
CA ILE A 178 1.06 -9.02 9.07
C ILE A 178 0.60 -8.40 7.75
N ALA A 179 0.72 -7.08 7.58
CA ALA A 179 0.37 -6.40 6.33
C ALA A 179 1.22 -6.88 5.16
N LEU A 180 2.53 -7.09 5.40
CA LEU A 180 3.43 -7.65 4.40
C LEU A 180 3.04 -9.09 4.04
N GLY A 181 2.77 -9.94 5.04
CA GLY A 181 2.32 -11.31 4.81
C GLY A 181 1.01 -11.38 4.01
N LEU A 182 0.06 -10.50 4.34
CA LEU A 182 -1.20 -10.36 3.60
C LEU A 182 -0.98 -9.89 2.16
N ALA A 183 -0.12 -8.89 1.97
CA ALA A 183 0.22 -8.37 0.64
C ALA A 183 0.90 -9.42 -0.24
N ILE A 184 1.87 -10.17 0.31
CA ILE A 184 2.54 -11.29 -0.36
C ILE A 184 1.51 -12.34 -0.78
N THR A 185 0.62 -12.73 0.14
CA THR A 185 -0.43 -13.73 -0.13
C THR A 185 -1.37 -13.28 -1.24
N LEU A 186 -1.77 -12.00 -1.24
CA LEU A 186 -2.62 -11.45 -2.29
C LEU A 186 -1.90 -11.38 -3.64
N VAL A 187 -0.67 -10.87 -3.69
CA VAL A 187 0.13 -10.81 -4.93
C VAL A 187 0.39 -12.20 -5.50
N TRP A 188 0.65 -13.19 -4.64
CA TRP A 188 0.77 -14.59 -5.05
C TRP A 188 -0.52 -15.11 -5.71
N ASN A 189 -1.68 -14.88 -5.07
CA ASN A 189 -2.98 -15.33 -5.57
C ASN A 189 -3.46 -14.57 -6.82
N LEU A 190 -3.00 -13.33 -7.01
CA LEU A 190 -3.18 -12.55 -8.24
C LEU A 190 -2.40 -13.12 -9.43
N GLY A 191 -1.87 -14.35 -9.34
CA GLY A 191 -1.23 -15.06 -10.44
C GLY A 191 0.04 -14.37 -10.95
N ALA A 192 0.63 -13.45 -10.17
CA ALA A 192 1.90 -12.83 -10.52
C ALA A 192 2.99 -13.90 -10.71
N GLY A 193 2.84 -15.05 -10.04
CA GLY A 193 3.68 -16.24 -10.19
C GLY A 193 5.13 -15.98 -9.79
N LEU A 194 5.84 -17.04 -9.39
CA LEU A 194 7.30 -17.00 -9.37
C LEU A 194 7.89 -17.26 -10.76
N HIS A 195 7.10 -17.83 -11.68
CA HIS A 195 7.53 -18.26 -13.00
C HIS A 195 7.78 -17.10 -14.00
N GLY A 196 7.24 -15.90 -13.73
CA GLY A 196 7.53 -14.67 -14.48
C GLY A 196 8.72 -13.88 -13.93
N LEU A 197 9.09 -14.12 -12.66
CA LEU A 197 10.27 -13.54 -12.05
C LEU A 197 11.49 -14.28 -12.60
N GLY A 198 12.22 -13.65 -13.54
CA GLY A 198 13.56 -14.12 -13.89
C GLY A 198 14.38 -14.30 -12.60
N LYS A 199 15.33 -15.25 -12.58
CA LYS A 199 16.15 -15.58 -11.38
C LYS A 199 16.71 -14.34 -10.66
N GLN A 200 16.97 -13.28 -11.41
CA GLN A 200 17.42 -11.98 -10.92
C GLN A 200 16.36 -11.20 -10.12
N ASN A 201 15.09 -11.18 -10.55
CA ASN A 201 14.01 -10.47 -9.85
C ASN A 201 13.61 -11.18 -8.55
N LEU A 202 13.66 -12.51 -8.53
CA LEU A 202 13.46 -13.33 -7.34
C LEU A 202 14.55 -13.10 -6.29
N ALA A 203 15.81 -13.02 -6.73
CA ALA A 203 16.94 -12.68 -5.86
C ALA A 203 16.86 -11.25 -5.31
N ILE A 204 16.39 -10.28 -6.10
CA ILE A 204 16.17 -8.89 -5.64
C ILE A 204 15.03 -8.82 -4.63
N LEU A 205 13.92 -9.53 -4.86
CA LEU A 205 12.78 -9.59 -3.94
C LEU A 205 13.15 -10.27 -2.62
N ALA A 206 13.80 -11.44 -2.69
CA ALA A 206 14.31 -12.14 -1.52
C ALA A 206 15.38 -11.29 -0.80
N GLY A 207 16.28 -10.67 -1.56
CA GLY A 207 17.30 -9.77 -1.05
C GLY A 207 16.72 -8.53 -0.38
N ALA A 208 15.66 -7.94 -0.91
CA ALA A 208 14.98 -6.79 -0.29
C ALA A 208 14.14 -7.21 0.94
N ALA A 209 13.55 -8.41 0.95
CA ALA A 209 12.90 -8.95 2.14
C ALA A 209 13.89 -9.28 3.26
N VAL A 210 15.04 -9.87 2.92
CA VAL A 210 16.15 -10.12 3.84
C VAL A 210 16.77 -8.81 4.30
N LEU A 211 17.01 -7.85 3.40
CA LEU A 211 17.53 -6.53 3.73
C LEU A 211 16.56 -5.77 4.65
N LEU A 212 15.26 -5.90 4.44
CA LEU A 212 14.25 -5.31 5.33
C LEU A 212 14.31 -5.97 6.71
N LEU A 213 14.35 -7.30 6.78
CA LEU A 213 14.54 -8.04 8.03
C LEU A 213 15.83 -7.61 8.73
N LEU A 214 16.91 -7.46 7.98
CA LEU A 214 18.19 -6.96 8.46
C LEU A 214 18.09 -5.52 8.91
N LEU A 215 17.40 -4.62 8.21
CA LEU A 215 17.25 -3.21 8.61
C LEU A 215 16.44 -3.08 9.91
N LEU A 216 15.39 -3.89 10.03
CA LEU A 216 14.56 -3.95 11.23
C LEU A 216 15.36 -4.53 12.41
N ALA A 217 16.11 -5.62 12.21
CA ALA A 217 16.99 -6.22 13.22
C ALA A 217 18.21 -5.35 13.56
N TYR A 218 18.77 -4.64 12.57
CA TYR A 218 19.90 -3.74 12.70
C TYR A 218 19.51 -2.49 13.48
N SER A 219 18.27 -2.01 13.36
CA SER A 219 17.78 -0.91 14.20
C SER A 219 17.78 -1.24 15.70
N SER A 220 17.57 -2.51 16.07
CA SER A 220 17.72 -2.99 17.45
C SER A 220 19.17 -3.27 17.83
N PHE A 221 19.99 -3.74 16.88
CA PHE A 221 21.40 -4.05 17.12
C PHE A 221 22.26 -2.79 17.26
N VAL A 222 22.12 -1.79 16.39
CA VAL A 222 22.83 -0.50 16.49
C VAL A 222 22.43 0.25 17.75
N ARG A 223 21.17 0.14 18.19
CA ARG A 223 20.71 0.79 19.41
C ARG A 223 21.22 0.11 20.70
N SER A 224 21.75 -1.12 20.60
CA SER A 224 22.31 -1.87 21.73
C SER A 224 23.84 -2.05 21.68
N HIS A 225 24.45 -1.94 20.49
CA HIS A 225 25.86 -2.24 20.24
C HIS A 225 26.53 -1.28 19.23
N GLY A 226 25.84 -0.21 18.79
CA GLY A 226 26.42 0.80 17.92
C GLY A 226 27.49 1.61 18.65
N SER A 227 28.49 2.13 17.92
CA SER A 227 29.45 3.05 18.52
C SER A 227 28.74 4.31 19.01
N ASP A 228 29.07 4.75 20.23
CA ASP A 228 28.43 5.90 20.88
C ASP A 228 28.42 7.13 19.95
N ILE A 229 29.53 7.35 19.21
CA ILE A 229 29.67 8.45 18.24
C ILE A 229 28.61 8.42 17.13
N LEU A 230 28.29 7.24 16.58
CA LEU A 230 27.27 7.13 15.54
C LEU A 230 25.88 7.39 16.12
N VAL A 231 25.60 6.85 17.31
CA VAL A 231 24.31 7.04 17.99
C VAL A 231 24.11 8.52 18.35
N ASP A 232 25.15 9.19 18.84
CA ASP A 232 25.13 10.61 19.19
C ASP A 232 24.95 11.48 17.94
N THR A 233 25.72 11.24 16.87
CA THR A 233 25.59 11.99 15.62
C THR A 233 24.18 11.90 15.03
N PHE A 234 23.59 10.69 15.02
CA PHE A 234 22.21 10.50 14.57
C PHE A 234 21.21 11.19 15.50
N SER A 235 21.42 11.11 16.82
CA SER A 235 20.54 11.74 17.81
C SER A 235 20.59 13.27 17.72
N ASP A 236 21.77 13.84 17.49
CA ASP A 236 21.99 15.26 17.27
C ASP A 236 21.36 15.74 15.98
N LEU A 237 21.50 14.98 14.89
CA LEU A 237 20.86 15.30 13.61
C LEU A 237 19.33 15.29 13.76
N VAL A 238 18.77 14.27 14.43
CA VAL A 238 17.33 14.19 14.73
C VAL A 238 16.91 15.35 15.62
N GLY A 239 17.69 15.70 16.64
CA GLY A 239 17.45 16.83 17.53
C GLY A 239 17.49 18.18 16.82
N TRP A 240 18.41 18.35 15.86
CA TRP A 240 18.51 19.54 15.01
C TRP A 240 17.31 19.65 14.05
N MET A 241 16.94 18.54 13.39
CA MET A 241 15.77 18.52 12.51
C MET A 241 14.47 18.81 13.27
N ARG A 242 14.30 18.28 14.48
CA ARG A 242 13.13 18.57 15.33
C ARG A 242 13.03 20.05 15.70
N ARG A 243 14.16 20.70 16.00
CA ARG A 243 14.20 22.13 16.35
C ARG A 243 14.04 23.05 15.14
N THR A 244 14.51 22.62 13.97
CA THR A 244 14.57 23.47 12.77
C THR A 244 13.37 23.29 11.85
N PHE A 245 12.92 22.05 11.65
CA PHE A 245 11.88 21.68 10.68
C PHE A 245 10.62 21.09 11.30
N GLU A 246 10.58 20.98 12.64
CA GLU A 246 9.44 20.45 13.40
C GLU A 246 8.97 19.05 12.97
N GLY A 247 9.80 18.32 12.23
CA GLY A 247 9.48 17.04 11.61
C GLY A 247 10.74 16.31 11.16
N VAL A 248 10.71 14.98 11.15
CA VAL A 248 11.86 14.15 10.77
C VAL A 248 11.42 13.14 9.71
N PRO A 249 12.02 13.14 8.50
CA PRO A 249 11.67 12.18 7.47
C PRO A 249 11.96 10.75 7.96
N ARG A 250 11.05 9.84 7.65
CA ARG A 250 11.11 8.44 8.09
C ARG A 250 11.88 7.63 7.05
N PRO A 251 13.07 7.08 7.38
CA PRO A 251 13.93 6.42 6.41
C PRO A 251 13.24 5.27 5.65
N VAL A 252 12.38 4.50 6.34
CA VAL A 252 11.65 3.38 5.74
C VAL A 252 10.68 3.85 4.65
N GLU A 253 10.03 5.00 4.83
CA GLU A 253 9.14 5.59 3.82
C GLU A 253 9.95 6.12 2.63
N VAL A 254 11.05 6.84 2.91
CA VAL A 254 11.90 7.49 1.91
C VAL A 254 12.65 6.52 1.01
N PHE A 255 13.24 5.46 1.57
CA PHE A 255 14.15 4.58 0.84
C PHE A 255 13.50 3.29 0.34
N ILE A 256 12.38 2.87 0.94
CA ILE A 256 11.75 1.58 0.64
C ILE A 256 10.31 1.79 0.16
N GLY A 257 9.43 2.30 1.03
CA GLY A 257 8.00 2.33 0.78
C GLY A 257 7.58 3.17 -0.44
N PHE A 258 7.91 4.45 -0.43
CA PHE A 258 7.51 5.37 -1.50
C PHE A 258 8.23 5.11 -2.84
N PRO A 259 9.54 4.80 -2.87
CA PRO A 259 10.18 4.38 -4.10
C PRO A 259 9.56 3.12 -4.71
N ALA A 260 9.28 2.11 -3.88
CA ALA A 260 8.65 0.87 -4.33
C ALA A 260 7.25 1.12 -4.93
N LEU A 261 6.49 2.07 -4.37
CA LEU A 261 5.18 2.47 -4.90
C LEU A 261 5.30 3.01 -6.33
N ILE A 262 6.21 3.95 -6.54
CA ILE A 262 6.42 4.62 -7.83
C ILE A 262 6.93 3.65 -8.88
N VAL A 263 7.94 2.85 -8.53
CA VAL A 263 8.53 1.85 -9.42
C VAL A 263 7.52 0.74 -9.71
N GLY A 264 6.82 0.24 -8.70
CA GLY A 264 5.86 -0.85 -8.85
C GLY A 264 4.64 -0.48 -9.70
N VAL A 265 4.06 0.71 -9.50
CA VAL A 265 3.00 1.25 -10.36
C VAL A 265 3.48 1.40 -11.81
N SER A 266 4.72 1.86 -12.00
CA SER A 266 5.31 2.04 -13.34
C SER A 266 5.55 0.70 -14.03
N LEU A 267 6.15 -0.25 -13.33
CA LEU A 267 6.43 -1.58 -13.87
C LEU A 267 5.15 -2.36 -14.17
N ARG A 268 4.07 -2.19 -13.39
CA ARG A 268 2.78 -2.84 -13.64
C ARG A 268 2.15 -2.52 -14.98
N SER A 269 2.45 -1.34 -15.56
CA SER A 269 2.02 -0.99 -16.91
C SER A 269 2.66 -1.84 -18.00
N LYS A 270 3.77 -2.50 -17.70
CA LYS A 270 4.55 -3.31 -18.65
C LYS A 270 4.63 -4.79 -18.28
N ARG A 271 4.76 -5.11 -16.98
CA ARG A 271 5.09 -6.44 -16.47
C ARG A 271 4.32 -6.74 -15.20
N ARG A 272 3.91 -8.01 -15.03
CA ARG A 272 3.18 -8.48 -13.84
C ARG A 272 4.05 -8.44 -12.58
N ASP A 273 5.37 -8.55 -12.73
CA ASP A 273 6.38 -8.45 -11.67
C ASP A 273 6.32 -7.13 -10.88
N GLY A 274 5.75 -6.06 -11.44
CA GLY A 274 5.58 -4.79 -10.72
C GLY A 274 4.74 -4.93 -9.43
N TRP A 275 3.88 -5.94 -9.35
CA TRP A 275 3.16 -6.28 -8.12
C TRP A 275 4.08 -6.69 -6.97
N TRP A 276 5.18 -7.40 -7.27
CA TRP A 276 6.17 -7.80 -6.26
C TRP A 276 6.95 -6.61 -5.71
N VAL A 277 7.23 -5.61 -6.54
CA VAL A 277 7.82 -4.35 -6.07
C VAL A 277 6.82 -3.61 -5.17
N LEU A 278 5.53 -3.58 -5.53
CA LEU A 278 4.50 -2.95 -4.70
C LEU A 278 4.30 -3.57 -3.33
N VAL A 279 4.66 -4.84 -3.11
CA VAL A 279 4.65 -5.44 -1.77
C VAL A 279 5.50 -4.61 -0.79
N PHE A 280 6.63 -4.05 -1.22
CA PHE A 280 7.46 -3.18 -0.37
C PHE A 280 6.82 -1.82 -0.10
N ALA A 281 5.95 -1.33 -0.97
CA ALA A 281 5.19 -0.10 -0.72
C ALA A 281 4.29 -0.22 0.52
N VAL A 282 3.81 -1.45 0.81
CA VAL A 282 2.97 -1.74 1.98
C VAL A 282 3.69 -1.37 3.28
N ILE A 283 5.01 -1.52 3.34
CA ILE A 283 5.82 -1.16 4.51
C ILE A 283 5.71 0.34 4.79
N GLY A 284 5.84 1.18 3.75
CA GLY A 284 5.69 2.63 3.88
C GLY A 284 4.27 3.01 4.32
N THR A 285 3.25 2.42 3.69
CA THR A 285 1.86 2.70 4.05
C THR A 285 1.47 2.17 5.43
N ALA A 286 2.11 1.10 5.91
CA ALA A 286 1.94 0.57 7.26
C ALA A 286 2.54 1.50 8.31
N VAL A 287 3.79 1.95 8.11
CA VAL A 287 4.45 2.96 8.97
C VAL A 287 3.63 4.26 9.00
N LEU A 288 3.06 4.65 7.87
CA LEU A 288 2.18 5.80 7.79
C LEU A 288 0.86 5.57 8.55
N SER A 289 0.21 4.41 8.34
CA SER A 289 -1.07 4.07 8.99
C SER A 289 -0.97 3.94 10.51
N THR A 290 0.21 3.60 11.06
CA THR A 290 0.42 3.50 12.51
C THR A 290 0.94 4.78 13.15
N SER A 291 1.19 5.84 12.37
CA SER A 291 1.95 7.01 12.83
C SER A 291 1.31 7.83 13.96
N LEU A 292 -0.03 7.77 14.11
CA LEU A 292 -0.79 8.47 15.17
C LEU A 292 -1.27 7.54 16.29
N VAL A 293 -0.79 6.30 16.38
CA VAL A 293 -1.26 5.37 17.43
C VAL A 293 -0.76 5.75 18.83
N THR A 294 0.35 6.49 18.94
CA THR A 294 0.90 6.91 20.25
C THR A 294 0.08 8.06 20.83
N PRO A 295 -0.48 7.92 22.05
CA PRO A 295 -1.12 9.01 22.76
C PRO A 295 -0.12 10.16 23.00
N GLY A 296 -0.40 11.35 22.48
CA GLY A 296 0.50 12.51 22.57
C GLY A 296 1.44 12.72 21.38
N ALA A 297 1.31 11.94 20.30
CA ALA A 297 1.95 12.29 19.04
C ALA A 297 1.35 13.60 18.51
N PHE A 298 2.18 14.64 18.39
CA PHE A 298 1.75 15.92 17.81
C PHE A 298 1.35 15.72 16.34
N PRO A 299 0.08 15.97 15.96
CA PRO A 299 -0.37 15.75 14.59
C PRO A 299 0.44 16.52 13.56
N THR A 300 0.87 17.75 13.89
CA THR A 300 1.72 18.58 13.03
C THR A 300 3.08 17.92 12.78
N TYR A 301 3.72 17.38 13.82
CA TYR A 301 4.99 16.67 13.68
C TYR A 301 4.87 15.48 12.72
N ILE A 302 3.77 14.72 12.84
CA ILE A 302 3.51 13.57 11.98
C ILE A 302 3.23 14.01 10.55
N ALA A 303 2.40 15.03 10.36
CA ALA A 303 2.09 15.59 9.05
C ALA A 303 3.34 16.10 8.31
N LEU A 304 4.20 16.87 8.99
CA LEU A 304 5.46 17.35 8.44
C LEU A 304 6.43 16.21 8.14
N SER A 305 6.57 15.26 9.07
CA SER A 305 7.42 14.08 8.88
C SER A 305 6.96 13.27 7.65
N THR A 306 5.66 13.05 7.49
CA THR A 306 5.08 12.37 6.31
C THR A 306 5.29 13.19 5.04
N LEU A 307 5.10 14.52 5.08
CA LEU A 307 5.33 15.38 3.92
C LEU A 307 6.78 15.32 3.46
N TYR A 308 7.74 15.44 4.38
CA TYR A 308 9.16 15.34 4.09
C TYR A 308 9.53 13.96 3.56
N SER A 309 9.02 12.89 4.19
CA SER A 309 9.19 11.54 3.69
C SER A 309 8.65 11.39 2.26
N ALA A 310 7.46 11.94 1.99
CA ALA A 310 6.79 11.83 0.70
C ALA A 310 7.56 12.55 -0.40
N VAL A 311 8.05 13.76 -0.13
CA VAL A 311 8.85 14.53 -1.09
C VAL A 311 10.18 13.85 -1.38
N LEU A 312 10.92 13.43 -0.34
CA LEU A 312 12.21 12.76 -0.51
C LEU A 312 12.04 11.38 -1.18
N GLY A 313 11.07 10.60 -0.72
CA GLY A 313 10.75 9.29 -1.28
C GLY A 313 10.22 9.36 -2.71
N LEU A 314 9.51 10.43 -3.07
CA LEU A 314 9.14 10.73 -4.45
C LEU A 314 10.37 10.96 -5.31
N GLY A 315 11.33 11.78 -4.85
CA GLY A 315 12.59 12.02 -5.56
C GLY A 315 13.38 10.72 -5.79
N VAL A 316 13.59 9.93 -4.74
CA VAL A 316 14.26 8.62 -4.82
C VAL A 316 13.50 7.67 -5.74
N GLY A 317 12.18 7.62 -5.65
CA GLY A 317 11.32 6.78 -6.48
C GLY A 317 11.34 7.15 -7.95
N LEU A 318 11.33 8.44 -8.29
CA LEU A 318 11.44 8.90 -9.67
C LEU A 318 12.82 8.57 -10.27
N LEU A 319 13.88 8.70 -9.49
CA LEU A 319 15.22 8.28 -9.89
C LEU A 319 15.25 6.76 -10.14
N ALA A 320 14.76 5.95 -9.19
CA ALA A 320 14.69 4.51 -9.32
C ALA A 320 13.84 4.08 -10.53
N ARG A 321 12.71 4.75 -10.76
CA ARG A 321 11.85 4.55 -11.94
C ARG A 321 12.59 4.81 -13.23
N HIS A 322 13.37 5.89 -13.31
CA HIS A 322 14.17 6.20 -14.50
C HIS A 322 15.13 5.07 -14.87
N TYR A 323 15.82 4.48 -13.88
CA TYR A 323 16.69 3.34 -14.12
C TYR A 323 15.93 2.04 -14.41
N ALA A 324 14.84 1.77 -13.70
CA ALA A 324 14.05 0.55 -13.88
C ALA A 324 13.32 0.50 -15.23
N MET A 325 12.95 1.65 -15.78
CA MET A 325 12.20 1.76 -17.05
C MET A 325 13.11 1.91 -18.28
N ARG A 326 14.43 2.06 -18.11
CA ARG A 326 15.39 2.10 -19.22
C ARG A 326 15.36 0.77 -19.99
N GLN A 327 15.01 0.83 -21.27
CA GLN A 327 15.07 -0.35 -22.13
C GLN A 327 16.53 -0.69 -22.50
N GLY A 328 16.90 -1.95 -22.32
CA GLY A 328 18.21 -2.47 -22.70
C GLY A 328 18.31 -2.74 -24.20
N SER A 329 19.07 -1.90 -24.91
CA SER A 329 19.55 -2.03 -26.30
C SER A 329 18.64 -1.60 -27.46
N ALA A 330 19.28 -1.02 -28.48
CA ALA A 330 18.70 -0.55 -29.74
C ALA A 330 18.06 -1.66 -30.63
N ARG A 331 18.21 -2.95 -30.27
CA ARG A 331 17.49 -4.06 -30.93
C ARG A 331 16.06 -4.22 -30.41
N ALA A 332 15.80 -3.88 -29.13
CA ALA A 332 14.47 -3.92 -28.55
C ALA A 332 13.57 -2.80 -29.08
N ALA A 333 14.15 -1.64 -29.43
CA ALA A 333 13.43 -0.52 -30.03
C ALA A 333 12.87 -0.80 -31.45
N ARG A 334 13.33 -1.88 -32.10
CA ARG A 334 12.80 -2.35 -33.39
C ARG A 334 11.74 -3.44 -33.25
N ALA A 335 11.52 -3.93 -32.03
CA ALA A 335 10.41 -4.79 -31.70
C ALA A 335 9.22 -3.89 -31.33
N ILE A 336 8.14 -4.03 -32.08
CA ILE A 336 6.73 -3.69 -31.80
C ILE A 336 6.52 -2.93 -30.48
N GLU A 337 5.84 -1.77 -30.58
CA GLU A 337 5.41 -0.96 -29.43
C GLU A 337 4.93 -1.85 -28.29
N GLU A 338 5.62 -1.76 -27.15
CA GLU A 338 5.45 -2.66 -26.02
C GLU A 338 4.03 -2.47 -25.47
N VAL A 339 3.17 -3.49 -25.65
CA VAL A 339 1.74 -3.34 -25.38
C VAL A 339 1.50 -2.91 -23.94
N VAL A 340 0.85 -1.75 -23.76
CA VAL A 340 0.49 -1.24 -22.44
C VAL A 340 -0.52 -2.20 -21.81
N ARG A 341 -0.14 -2.76 -20.67
CA ARG A 341 -0.99 -3.69 -19.94
C ARG A 341 -2.12 -2.93 -19.25
N VAL A 342 -3.35 -3.29 -19.56
CA VAL A 342 -4.55 -2.72 -18.93
C VAL A 342 -4.98 -3.61 -17.78
N GLU A 343 -5.22 -3.01 -16.61
CA GLU A 343 -5.83 -3.68 -15.47
C GLU A 343 -7.25 -3.17 -15.21
N PRO A 344 -8.13 -4.00 -14.59
CA PRO A 344 -9.48 -3.62 -14.24
C PRO A 344 -9.55 -2.30 -13.42
N PRO A 345 -10.65 -1.54 -13.54
CA PRO A 345 -10.87 -0.32 -12.76
C PRO A 345 -10.75 -0.54 -11.26
N ARG A 346 -10.43 0.51 -10.49
CA ARG A 346 -10.02 0.43 -9.06
C ARG A 346 -10.97 -0.38 -8.18
N PHE A 347 -12.26 -0.28 -8.50
CA PHE A 347 -13.32 -0.94 -7.76
C PHE A 347 -13.81 -2.22 -8.44
N ALA A 348 -13.19 -2.67 -9.53
CA ALA A 348 -13.39 -4.00 -10.09
C ALA A 348 -12.42 -5.00 -9.44
N PRO A 349 -12.79 -6.28 -9.35
CA PRO A 349 -11.87 -7.30 -8.89
C PRO A 349 -10.68 -7.42 -9.85
N LEU A 350 -9.51 -7.76 -9.31
CA LEU A 350 -8.32 -8.06 -10.11
C LEU A 350 -8.30 -9.51 -10.62
N LYS A 351 -9.25 -10.35 -10.20
CA LYS A 351 -9.36 -11.77 -10.54
C LYS A 351 -10.79 -12.17 -10.84
#